data_AF-A0A8H4VQW9-F1
#
_entry.id   AF-A0A8H4VQW9-F1
#
_cell.length_a   1.000
_cell.length_b   1.000
_cell.length_c   1.000
_cell.angle_alpha   90.00
_cell.angle_beta   90.00
_cell.angle_gamma   90.00
#
_symmetry.space_group_name_H-M   'P 1'
#
loop_
_entity.id
_entity.type
_entity.pdbx_description
1 polymer ?
#
loop_
_entity_poly.entity_id
_entity_poly.type
_entity_poly.pdbx_seq_one_letter_code
_entity_poly.pdbx_strand_id
1 'polypeptide(L)'
;MSTPTIVDDRDSSIEYVGDWYQAGVSPENDNTTSYTNRSGSFAVFHFSDVVDISVWATIAADLMAPKVSFQIDDQQATVFSTTMPKDTQHHQFKARMRFWYLKGPISAYLAQ
;
A
#
# COMPACT_ATOMS: atom_id res chain seq x y z
N MET A 1 -12.25 18.30 14.22
CA MET A 1 -11.23 17.71 13.32
C MET A 1 -11.16 16.24 13.64
N SER A 2 -11.25 15.36 12.65
CA SER A 2 -11.01 13.92 12.86
C SER A 2 -9.51 13.66 12.89
N THR A 3 -9.02 12.92 13.88
CA THR A 3 -7.63 12.46 13.93
C THR A 3 -7.45 11.35 12.90
N PRO A 4 -6.39 11.38 12.06
CA PRO A 4 -6.11 10.28 11.16
C PRO A 4 -5.70 9.03 11.96
N THR A 5 -6.25 7.88 11.59
CA THR A 5 -5.76 6.59 12.07
C THR A 5 -4.59 6.17 11.19
N ILE A 6 -3.44 5.88 11.82
CA ILE A 6 -2.28 5.32 11.14
C ILE A 6 -2.33 3.81 11.39
N VAL A 7 -2.25 3.03 10.31
CA VAL A 7 -2.17 1.58 10.35
C VAL A 7 -0.78 1.20 9.86
N ASP A 8 0.01 0.59 10.74
CA ASP A 8 1.34 0.08 10.40
C ASP A 8 1.25 -1.19 9.55
N ASP A 9 2.23 -1.47 8.70
CA ASP A 9 2.24 -2.64 7.83
C ASP A 9 2.28 -3.97 8.59
N ARG A 10 2.57 -3.95 9.90
CA ARG A 10 2.54 -5.11 10.81
C ARG A 10 1.25 -5.23 11.63
N ASP A 11 0.28 -4.37 11.40
CA ASP A 11 -1.01 -4.47 12.08
C ASP A 11 -1.68 -5.82 11.75
N SER A 12 -2.11 -6.53 12.79
CA SER A 12 -2.74 -7.85 12.67
C SER A 12 -4.07 -7.84 11.90
N SER A 13 -4.65 -6.66 11.66
CA SER A 13 -5.84 -6.48 10.83
C SER A 13 -5.56 -6.54 9.32
N ILE A 14 -4.29 -6.53 8.91
CA ILE A 14 -3.89 -6.62 7.50
C ILE A 14 -3.76 -8.09 7.12
N GLU A 15 -4.46 -8.49 6.07
CA GLU A 15 -4.30 -9.81 5.46
C GLU A 15 -3.34 -9.73 4.29
N TYR A 16 -2.22 -10.44 4.38
CA TYR A 16 -1.24 -10.57 3.31
C TYR A 16 -1.42 -11.89 2.56
N VAL A 17 -1.61 -11.82 1.26
CA VAL A 17 -1.74 -13.00 0.38
C VAL A 17 -0.59 -13.02 -0.62
N GLY A 18 0.02 -14.20 -0.79
CA GLY A 18 1.21 -14.41 -1.62
C GLY A 18 2.50 -14.49 -0.80
N ASP A 19 3.64 -14.21 -1.44
CA ASP A 19 4.95 -14.28 -0.78
C ASP A 19 5.35 -12.90 -0.28
N TRP A 20 5.21 -12.69 1.02
CA TRP A 20 5.60 -11.45 1.69
C TRP A 20 6.78 -11.69 2.62
N TYR A 21 7.69 -10.73 2.62
CA TYR A 21 8.90 -10.76 3.42
C TYR A 21 8.94 -9.54 4.32
N GLN A 22 9.60 -9.71 5.45
CA GLN A 22 9.77 -8.66 6.45
C GLN A 22 11.11 -7.95 6.24
N ALA A 23 11.04 -6.63 6.18
CA ALA A 23 12.17 -5.70 6.16
C ALA A 23 11.87 -4.53 7.11
N GLY A 24 12.63 -3.45 6.96
CA GLY A 24 12.52 -2.29 7.82
C GLY A 24 13.84 -1.55 7.97
N VAL A 25 13.84 -0.25 7.71
CA VAL A 25 14.97 0.65 7.95
C VAL A 25 14.52 1.92 8.66
N SER A 26 15.47 2.65 9.27
CA SER A 26 15.18 3.87 10.05
C SER A 26 14.27 4.91 9.38
N PRO A 27 14.28 5.08 8.03
CA PRO A 27 13.37 5.99 7.36
C PRO A 27 11.90 5.53 7.28
N GLU A 28 11.58 4.28 7.57
CA GLU A 28 10.24 3.69 7.45
C GLU A 28 9.47 3.81 8.77
N ASN A 29 8.13 3.78 8.71
CA ASN A 29 7.30 3.83 9.92
C ASN A 29 7.69 2.67 10.85
N ASP A 30 7.94 2.97 12.13
CA ASP A 30 8.37 2.01 13.16
C ASP A 30 9.54 1.09 12.77
N ASN A 31 10.34 1.49 11.77
CA ASN A 31 11.37 0.65 11.15
C ASN A 31 10.81 -0.69 10.67
N THR A 32 9.56 -0.73 10.22
CA THR A 32 8.89 -1.90 9.68
C THR A 32 8.55 -1.67 8.22
N THR A 33 8.71 -2.73 7.42
CA THR A 33 8.17 -2.80 6.06
C THR A 33 7.92 -4.25 5.70
N SER A 34 6.86 -4.48 4.94
CA SER A 34 6.51 -5.74 4.33
C SER A 34 6.64 -5.55 2.83
N TYR A 35 7.42 -6.42 2.18
CA TYR A 35 7.72 -6.29 0.76
C TYR A 35 7.53 -7.62 0.04
N THR A 36 7.31 -7.51 -1.27
CA THR A 36 7.21 -8.64 -2.18
C THR A 36 7.77 -8.25 -3.53
N ASN A 37 8.42 -9.19 -4.20
CA ASN A 37 8.83 -9.10 -5.60
C ASN A 37 8.06 -10.10 -6.47
N ARG A 38 7.05 -10.77 -5.91
CA ARG A 38 6.24 -11.77 -6.59
C ARG A 38 4.95 -11.13 -7.12
N SER A 39 4.74 -11.24 -8.42
CA SER A 39 3.51 -10.76 -9.07
C SER A 39 2.28 -11.51 -8.54
N GLY A 40 1.18 -10.78 -8.34
CA GLY A 40 -0.07 -11.34 -7.81
C GLY A 40 -0.15 -11.39 -6.29
N SER A 41 0.92 -11.00 -5.58
CA SER A 41 0.84 -10.74 -4.14
C SER A 41 0.00 -9.49 -3.86
N PHE A 42 -0.80 -9.53 -2.80
CA PHE A 42 -1.67 -8.42 -2.40
C PHE A 42 -1.83 -8.34 -0.88
N ALA A 43 -2.25 -7.17 -0.41
CA ALA A 43 -2.61 -6.93 0.98
C ALA A 43 -4.03 -6.37 1.07
N VAL A 44 -4.82 -6.88 2.01
CA VAL A 44 -6.21 -6.47 2.24
C VAL A 44 -6.29 -5.70 3.56
N PHE A 45 -6.92 -4.53 3.48
CA PHE A 45 -7.14 -3.65 4.61
C PHE A 45 -8.65 -3.45 4.79
N HIS A 46 -9.11 -3.54 6.04
CA HIS A 46 -10.51 -3.30 6.37
C HIS A 46 -10.65 -1.98 7.10
N PHE A 47 -11.29 -1.01 6.46
CA PHE A 47 -11.60 0.28 7.08
C PHE A 47 -13.12 0.46 7.13
N SER A 48 -13.62 0.99 8.24
CA SER A 48 -15.00 1.47 8.36
C SER A 48 -15.00 2.96 8.67
N ASP A 49 -16.00 3.68 8.17
CA ASP A 49 -16.25 5.09 8.50
C ASP A 49 -15.10 6.07 8.16
N VAL A 50 -14.37 5.80 7.07
CA VAL A 50 -13.30 6.67 6.55
C VAL A 50 -13.73 7.41 5.27
N VAL A 51 -13.22 8.62 5.06
CA VAL A 51 -13.56 9.50 3.91
C VAL A 51 -12.40 9.75 2.95
N ASP A 52 -11.16 9.50 3.38
CA ASP A 52 -9.93 9.65 2.60
C ASP A 52 -8.97 8.53 3.04
N ILE A 53 -8.25 7.95 2.09
CA ILE A 53 -7.19 6.95 2.35
C ILE A 53 -5.92 7.41 1.65
N SER A 54 -4.80 7.28 2.36
CA SER A 54 -3.47 7.51 1.83
C SER A 54 -2.60 6.30 2.12
N VAL A 55 -2.12 5.66 1.07
CA VAL A 55 -1.15 4.56 1.17
C VAL A 55 0.24 5.16 0.99
N TRP A 56 1.18 4.74 1.85
CA TRP A 56 2.58 5.12 1.82
C TRP A 56 3.43 3.86 1.63
N ALA A 57 4.41 3.91 0.73
CA ALA A 57 5.31 2.78 0.49
C ALA A 57 6.74 3.26 0.18
N THR A 58 7.70 2.37 0.41
CA THR A 58 9.07 2.47 -0.07
C THR A 58 9.18 1.84 -1.46
N ILE A 59 9.76 2.56 -2.41
CA ILE A 59 10.13 2.01 -3.72
C ILE A 59 11.64 1.81 -3.72
N ALA A 60 12.08 0.56 -3.71
CA ALA A 60 13.50 0.23 -3.86
C ALA A 60 14.02 0.67 -5.23
N ALA A 61 15.27 1.14 -5.29
CA ALA A 61 15.97 1.31 -6.56
C ALA A 61 16.37 -0.07 -7.11
N ASP A 62 15.39 -0.77 -7.68
CA ASP A 62 15.58 -2.08 -8.32
C ASP A 62 15.45 -1.95 -9.86
N LEU A 63 15.88 -2.98 -10.59
CA LEU A 63 16.00 -3.03 -12.04
C LEU A 63 14.66 -2.87 -12.79
N MET A 64 13.52 -2.82 -12.10
CA MET A 64 12.20 -2.55 -12.67
C MET A 64 11.34 -1.69 -11.73
N ALA A 65 10.61 -0.74 -12.31
CA ALA A 65 9.65 0.06 -11.55
C ALA A 65 8.41 -0.78 -11.20
N PRO A 66 7.93 -0.77 -9.95
CA PRO A 66 6.73 -1.50 -9.58
C PRO A 66 5.49 -0.88 -10.23
N LYS A 67 4.49 -1.71 -10.56
CA LYS A 67 3.12 -1.26 -10.77
C LYS A 67 2.25 -1.82 -9.65
N VAL A 68 1.41 -0.95 -9.12
CA VAL A 68 0.52 -1.25 -8.00
C VAL A 68 -0.88 -0.89 -8.45
N SER A 69 -1.88 -1.66 -8.07
CA SER A 69 -3.27 -1.31 -8.25
C SER A 69 -4.03 -1.33 -6.93
N PHE A 70 -4.99 -0.43 -6.82
CA PHE A 70 -5.83 -0.31 -5.64
C PHE A 70 -7.27 -0.56 -6.04
N GLN A 71 -7.89 -1.52 -5.37
CA GLN A 71 -9.29 -1.84 -5.50
C GLN A 71 -9.97 -1.59 -4.17
N ILE A 72 -11.14 -0.96 -4.24
CA ILE A 72 -11.97 -0.69 -3.07
C ILE A 72 -13.28 -1.40 -3.31
N ASP A 73 -13.64 -2.27 -2.37
CA ASP A 73 -14.79 -3.15 -2.48
C ASP A 73 -14.77 -3.89 -3.84
N ASP A 74 -15.91 -3.96 -4.50
CA ASP A 74 -16.08 -4.57 -5.81
C ASP A 74 -15.89 -3.59 -6.98
N GLN A 75 -15.22 -2.44 -6.75
CA GLN A 75 -14.96 -1.46 -7.79
C GLN A 75 -13.79 -1.88 -8.70
N GLN A 76 -13.69 -1.24 -9.86
CA GLN A 76 -12.56 -1.47 -10.76
C GLN A 76 -11.25 -0.97 -10.12
N ALA A 77 -10.20 -1.80 -10.18
CA ALA A 77 -8.90 -1.44 -9.66
C ALA A 77 -8.30 -0.25 -10.42
N THR A 78 -7.77 0.74 -9.70
CA THR A 78 -6.99 1.83 -10.26
C THR A 78 -5.52 1.46 -10.26
N VAL A 79 -4.89 1.46 -11.43
CA VAL A 79 -3.47 1.11 -11.59
C VAL A 79 -2.60 2.36 -11.52
N PHE A 80 -1.52 2.27 -10.76
CA PHE A 80 -0.47 3.27 -10.65
C PHE A 80 0.85 2.63 -11.08
N SER A 81 1.57 3.34 -11.94
CA SER A 81 2.93 2.97 -12.34
C SER A 81 3.88 4.03 -11.87
N THR A 82 5.02 3.61 -11.31
CA THR A 82 6.09 4.53 -10.94
C THR A 82 7.14 4.53 -12.05
N THR A 83 7.93 5.60 -12.13
CA THR A 83 9.21 5.52 -12.83
C THR A 83 10.24 4.92 -11.89
N MET A 84 11.23 4.20 -12.43
CA MET A 84 12.32 3.65 -11.64
C MET A 84 13.10 4.80 -11.00
N PRO A 85 13.18 4.87 -9.65
CA PRO A 85 13.97 5.90 -9.02
C PRO A 85 15.46 5.54 -9.08
N LYS A 86 16.32 6.56 -9.09
CA LYS A 86 17.78 6.39 -9.07
C LYS A 86 18.29 5.84 -7.74
N ASP A 87 17.59 6.17 -6.65
CA ASP A 87 17.89 5.79 -5.27
C ASP A 87 16.59 5.35 -4.58
N THR A 88 16.66 4.51 -3.54
CA THR A 88 15.48 4.09 -2.78
C THR A 88 14.69 5.29 -2.27
N GLN A 89 13.39 5.29 -2.54
CA GLN A 89 12.48 6.39 -2.22
C GLN A 89 11.52 5.95 -1.11
N HIS A 90 11.72 6.47 0.10
CA HIS A 90 10.84 6.24 1.25
C HIS A 90 9.68 7.21 1.25
N HIS A 91 8.48 6.75 1.63
CA HIS A 91 7.27 7.57 1.73
C HIS A 91 6.87 8.29 0.42
N GLN A 92 7.20 7.74 -0.74
CA GLN A 92 7.05 8.46 -2.01
C GLN A 92 5.85 8.01 -2.83
N PHE A 93 5.33 6.81 -2.58
CA PHE A 93 4.04 6.45 -3.12
C PHE A 93 2.95 7.08 -2.25
N LYS A 94 2.26 8.13 -2.75
CA LYS A 94 1.08 8.72 -2.11
C LYS A 94 -0.11 8.62 -3.06
N ALA A 95 -0.83 7.50 -3.00
CA ALA A 95 -2.16 7.44 -3.61
C ALA A 95 -3.14 8.13 -2.67
N ARG A 96 -3.62 9.32 -3.05
CA ARG A 96 -4.73 9.98 -2.34
C ARG A 96 -6.03 9.61 -3.04
N MET A 97 -6.84 8.80 -2.40
CA MET A 97 -8.18 8.47 -2.87
C MET A 97 -9.20 9.24 -2.02
N ARG A 98 -10.10 9.98 -2.67
CA ARG A 98 -11.12 10.82 -2.02
C ARG A 98 -12.51 10.25 -2.25
N PHE A 99 -13.30 10.11 -1.19
CA PHE A 99 -14.57 9.39 -1.22
C PHE A 99 -15.78 10.20 -0.73
N TRP A 100 -16.96 9.76 -1.18
CA TRP A 100 -18.27 10.12 -0.62
C TRP A 100 -18.89 8.83 -0.06
N TYR A 101 -18.75 8.60 1.25
CA TYR A 101 -19.30 7.48 2.04
C TYR A 101 -19.03 6.05 1.52
N LEU A 102 -18.27 5.26 2.29
CA LEU A 102 -18.03 3.83 2.00
C LEU A 102 -18.30 2.94 3.23
N LYS A 103 -18.80 1.73 2.95
CA LYS A 103 -18.85 0.58 3.85
C LYS A 103 -18.27 -0.62 3.08
N GLY A 104 -17.05 -1.07 3.41
CA GLY A 104 -16.53 -2.33 2.89
C GLY A 104 -14.99 -2.46 2.84
N PRO A 105 -14.48 -3.64 2.41
CA PRO A 105 -13.06 -4.01 2.40
C PRO A 105 -12.25 -3.39 1.24
N ILE A 106 -10.95 -3.15 1.46
CA ILE A 106 -10.02 -2.63 0.43
C ILE A 106 -8.95 -3.65 0.13
N SER A 107 -8.72 -3.93 -1.16
CA SER A 107 -7.67 -4.83 -1.64
C SER A 107 -6.63 -4.06 -2.44
N ALA A 108 -5.37 -4.07 -2.02
CA ALA A 108 -4.25 -3.48 -2.76
C ALA A 108 -3.44 -4.59 -3.45
N TYR A 109 -3.43 -4.60 -4.79
CA TYR A 109 -2.74 -5.60 -5.59
C TYR A 109 -1.43 -5.07 -6.15
N LEU A 110 -0.36 -5.86 -6.11
CA LEU A 110 0.86 -5.56 -6.85
C LEU A 110 0.89 -6.40 -8.14
N ALA A 111 0.85 -5.74 -9.30
CA ALA A 111 0.89 -6.39 -10.61
C ALA A 111 2.14 -5.95 -11.37
N GLN A 112 2.98 -6.89 -11.81
CA GLN A 112 4.13 -6.58 -12.69
C GLN A 112 3.67 -6.39 -14.15
#